data_AF-A0A3E1EYJ2-F1
#
_entry.id   AF-A0A3E1EYJ2-F1
#
_cell.length_a   1.000
_cell.length_b   1.000
_cell.length_c   1.000
_cell.angle_alpha   90.00
_cell.angle_beta   90.00
_cell.angle_gamma   90.00
#
_symmetry.space_group_name_H-M   'P 1'
#
loop_
_entity.id
_entity.type
_entity.pdbx_description
1 polymer ?
#
loop_
_entity_poly.entity_id
_entity_poly.type
_entity_poly.pdbx_seq_one_letter_code
_entity_poly.pdbx_strand_id
1 'polypeptide(L)'
;MSELETLKEDNGNDSGFPKGLRILLILSSIYIAFTLIGALQQLLGGPLTEVQIEEQAADIYGGLAQLEDEGFGSDLKEMAETMINSAIYTNNEVFYLNYTLRLIESLIGAIAIVLMFQLKRIGFHVYIIYSIFPVIAMYLTMPQEFILTMSVVSLLLIGALFSLLYGRHIKHLN
;
A
#
# COMPACT_ATOMS: atom_id res chain seq x y z
N MET A 1 -37.79 -0.44 41.02
CA MET A 1 -38.34 -0.42 39.65
C MET A 1 -38.22 0.96 38.98
N SER A 2 -37.27 1.81 39.39
CA SER A 2 -37.12 3.20 38.92
C SER A 2 -35.74 3.53 38.34
N GLU A 3 -34.78 2.60 38.39
CA GLU A 3 -33.39 2.81 37.91
C GLU A 3 -33.07 2.06 36.61
N LEU A 4 -34.01 1.27 36.08
CA LEU A 4 -33.81 0.46 34.88
C LEU A 4 -34.38 1.11 33.60
N GLU A 5 -35.04 2.27 33.70
CA GLU A 5 -35.57 3.01 32.54
C GLU A 5 -34.65 4.13 32.03
N THR A 6 -33.54 4.43 32.71
CA THR A 6 -32.58 5.45 32.26
C THR A 6 -31.55 4.92 31.25
N LEU A 7 -31.63 3.63 30.89
CA LEU A 7 -30.91 3.06 29.75
C LEU A 7 -31.68 3.19 28.44
N LYS A 8 -32.74 4.03 28.41
CA LYS A 8 -33.35 4.49 27.17
C LYS A 8 -32.36 5.40 26.44
N GLU A 9 -31.78 4.82 25.41
CA GLU A 9 -31.50 5.50 24.15
C GLU A 9 -30.68 6.79 24.29
N ASP A 10 -29.39 6.64 24.57
CA ASP A 10 -28.42 7.49 23.87
C ASP A 10 -28.41 7.06 22.39
N ASN A 11 -29.51 7.38 21.70
CA ASN A 11 -29.55 7.47 20.26
C ASN A 11 -28.65 8.65 19.90
N GLY A 12 -27.35 8.39 19.94
CA GLY A 12 -26.30 9.30 19.56
C GLY A 12 -26.51 9.71 18.11
N ASN A 13 -27.30 10.77 17.93
CA ASN A 13 -27.16 11.71 16.85
C ASN A 13 -25.79 12.38 17.01
N ASP A 14 -24.74 11.58 16.82
CA ASP A 14 -23.36 12.02 16.80
C ASP A 14 -23.22 12.74 15.45
N SER A 15 -23.61 14.02 15.44
CA SER A 15 -23.32 14.98 14.36
C SER A 15 -21.81 15.22 14.16
N GLY A 16 -20.98 14.40 14.82
CA GLY A 16 -19.55 14.28 14.64
C GLY A 16 -19.17 13.36 13.48
N PHE A 17 -17.96 13.55 12.99
CA PHE A 17 -17.35 12.73 11.94
C PHE A 17 -17.46 11.22 12.27
N PRO A 18 -17.95 10.35 11.37
CA PRO A 18 -18.17 8.94 11.68
C PRO A 18 -16.90 8.24 12.20
N LYS A 19 -16.97 7.66 13.40
CA LYS A 19 -15.80 7.06 14.09
C LYS A 19 -15.07 6.02 13.23
N GLY A 20 -15.83 5.14 12.56
CA GLY A 20 -15.28 4.14 11.63
C GLY A 20 -14.54 4.77 10.44
N LEU A 21 -15.14 5.79 9.81
CA LEU A 21 -14.48 6.54 8.74
C LEU A 21 -13.20 7.21 9.25
N ARG A 22 -13.19 7.74 10.48
CA ARG A 22 -12.02 8.42 11.05
C ARG A 22 -10.85 7.47 11.20
N ILE A 23 -11.09 6.27 11.75
CA ILE A 23 -10.06 5.25 11.95
C ILE A 23 -9.46 4.84 10.59
N LEU A 24 -10.31 4.59 9.60
CA LEU A 24 -9.86 4.22 8.26
C LEU A 24 -9.01 5.32 7.62
N LEU A 25 -9.44 6.58 7.72
CA LEU A 25 -8.68 7.70 7.16
C LEU A 25 -7.34 7.90 7.86
N ILE A 26 -7.28 7.78 9.19
CA ILE A 26 -6.01 7.85 9.94
C ILE A 26 -5.07 6.72 9.50
N LEU A 27 -5.57 5.49 9.40
CA LEU A 27 -4.76 4.34 8.99
C LEU A 27 -4.20 4.53 7.57
N SER A 28 -5.05 4.96 6.63
CA SER A 28 -4.62 5.25 5.27
C SER A 28 -3.67 6.46 5.18
N SER A 29 -3.89 7.51 5.99
CA SER A 29 -2.97 8.66 6.06
C SER A 29 -1.58 8.23 6.51
N ILE A 30 -1.47 7.38 7.52
CA ILE A 30 -0.18 6.86 8.01
C ILE A 30 0.52 6.08 6.89
N TYR A 31 -0.20 5.16 6.23
CA TYR A 31 0.34 4.40 5.12
C TYR A 31 0.82 5.29 3.96
N ILE A 32 -0.01 6.27 3.55
CA ILE A 32 0.34 7.21 2.47
C ILE A 32 1.55 8.06 2.86
N ALA A 33 1.66 8.49 4.12
CA ALA A 33 2.83 9.24 4.58
C ALA A 33 4.11 8.40 4.48
N PHE A 34 4.08 7.12 4.88
CA PHE A 34 5.23 6.22 4.74
C PHE A 34 5.62 5.99 3.27
N THR A 35 4.65 5.75 2.39
CA THR A 35 4.92 5.55 0.95
C THR A 35 5.51 6.80 0.30
N LEU A 36 4.95 7.98 0.62
CA LEU A 36 5.42 9.26 0.11
C LEU A 36 6.86 9.56 0.58
N ILE A 37 7.15 9.39 1.87
CA ILE A 37 8.50 9.60 2.42
C ILE A 37 9.48 8.60 1.78
N GLY A 38 9.10 7.32 1.67
CA GLY A 38 9.94 6.31 1.05
C GLY A 38 10.25 6.61 -0.42
N ALA A 39 9.26 7.04 -1.21
CA ALA A 39 9.48 7.44 -2.60
C ALA A 39 10.42 8.66 -2.71
N LEU A 40 10.24 9.66 -1.85
CA LEU A 40 11.12 10.84 -1.81
C LEU A 40 12.56 10.48 -1.42
N GLN A 41 12.74 9.64 -0.40
CA GLN A 41 14.07 9.18 0.02
C GLN A 41 14.80 8.47 -1.12
N GLN A 42 14.10 7.63 -1.87
CA GLN A 42 14.67 6.92 -3.02
C GLN A 42 15.03 7.88 -4.15
N LEU A 43 14.15 8.81 -4.52
CA LEU A 43 14.45 9.80 -5.56
C LEU A 43 15.62 10.73 -5.18
N LEU A 44 15.75 11.09 -3.91
CA LEU A 44 16.86 11.91 -3.42
C LEU A 44 18.18 11.12 -3.28
N GLY A 45 18.10 9.83 -2.95
CA GLY A 45 19.26 8.95 -2.83
C GLY A 45 19.82 8.47 -4.16
N GLY A 46 18.94 8.32 -5.16
CA GLY A 46 19.30 7.77 -6.48
C GLY A 46 19.44 6.24 -6.48
N PRO A 47 19.76 5.66 -7.65
CA PRO A 47 19.99 4.22 -7.78
C PRO A 47 21.16 3.74 -6.91
N LEU A 48 21.06 2.50 -6.45
CA LEU A 48 22.15 1.79 -5.78
C LEU A 48 23.30 1.52 -6.75
N THR A 49 24.51 1.47 -6.22
CA THR A 49 25.70 1.04 -6.96
C THR A 49 25.74 -0.49 -7.07
N GLU A 50 26.53 -1.01 -8.02
CA GLU A 50 26.72 -2.46 -8.19
C GLU A 50 27.17 -3.14 -6.89
N VAL A 51 28.12 -2.54 -6.17
CA VAL A 51 28.61 -3.06 -4.89
C VAL A 51 27.48 -3.15 -3.84
N GLN A 52 26.62 -2.13 -3.77
CA GLN A 52 25.49 -2.12 -2.83
C GLN A 52 24.44 -3.19 -3.18
N ILE A 53 24.22 -3.43 -4.48
CA ILE A 53 23.34 -4.50 -4.96
C ILE A 53 23.91 -5.86 -4.60
N GLU A 54 25.21 -6.08 -4.81
CA GLU A 54 25.89 -7.34 -4.48
C GLU A 54 25.82 -7.64 -2.98
N GLU A 55 26.09 -6.63 -2.13
CA GLU A 55 25.95 -6.75 -0.68
C GLU A 55 24.51 -7.11 -0.28
N GLN A 56 23.52 -6.41 -0.82
CA GLN A 56 22.11 -6.67 -0.52
C GLN A 56 21.66 -8.07 -0.99
N ALA A 57 22.12 -8.50 -2.16
CA ALA A 57 21.82 -9.84 -2.68
C ALA A 57 22.47 -10.92 -1.80
N ALA A 58 23.72 -10.72 -1.38
CA ALA A 58 24.43 -11.64 -0.49
C ALA A 58 23.73 -11.80 0.86
N ASP A 59 23.21 -10.71 1.44
CA ASP A 59 22.43 -10.75 2.68
C ASP A 59 21.15 -11.59 2.53
N ILE A 60 20.43 -11.41 1.42
CA ILE A 60 19.21 -12.17 1.13
C ILE A 60 19.54 -13.67 0.97
N TYR A 61 20.57 -14.01 0.17
CA TYR A 61 20.98 -15.40 -0.01
C TYR A 61 21.51 -16.04 1.28
N GLY A 62 22.22 -15.27 2.11
CA GLY A 62 22.67 -15.72 3.43
C GLY A 62 21.51 -16.07 4.35
N GLY A 63 20.42 -15.27 4.33
CA GLY A 63 19.20 -15.57 5.06
C GLY A 63 18.44 -16.79 4.51
N LEU A 64 18.41 -16.98 3.19
CA LEU A 64 17.76 -18.14 2.58
C LEU A 64 18.47 -19.45 2.89
N ALA A 65 19.80 -19.46 2.88
CA ALA A 65 20.56 -20.67 3.23
C ALA A 65 20.22 -21.17 4.65
N GLN A 66 20.01 -20.25 5.60
CA GLN A 66 19.56 -20.60 6.95
C GLN A 66 18.15 -21.21 6.97
N LEU A 67 17.24 -20.71 6.13
CA LEU A 67 15.87 -21.22 6.03
C LEU A 67 15.79 -22.55 5.25
N GLU A 68 16.69 -22.75 4.30
CA GLU A 68 16.85 -24.02 3.57
C GLU A 68 17.33 -25.12 4.54
N ASP A 69 18.27 -24.82 5.42
CA ASP A 69 18.72 -25.71 6.50
C ASP A 69 17.58 -26.07 7.49
N GLU A 70 16.56 -25.21 7.62
CA GLU A 70 15.35 -25.44 8.42
C GLU A 70 14.23 -26.18 7.65
N GLY A 71 14.46 -26.53 6.38
CA GLY A 71 13.55 -27.33 5.56
C GLY A 71 12.61 -26.54 4.64
N PHE A 72 12.80 -25.24 4.49
CA PHE A 72 12.02 -24.40 3.56
C PHE A 72 12.80 -24.18 2.24
N GLY A 73 12.89 -25.20 1.38
CA GLY A 73 14.03 -25.29 0.44
C GLY A 73 13.90 -24.73 -0.98
N SER A 74 12.75 -24.79 -1.66
CA SER A 74 12.69 -24.50 -3.11
C SER A 74 11.85 -23.28 -3.48
N ASP A 75 10.58 -23.25 -3.07
CA ASP A 75 9.66 -22.16 -3.43
C ASP A 75 10.12 -20.79 -2.89
N LEU A 76 10.73 -20.77 -1.69
CA LEU A 76 11.28 -19.54 -1.11
C LEU A 76 12.48 -19.01 -1.88
N LYS A 77 13.32 -19.91 -2.39
CA LYS A 77 14.50 -19.55 -3.19
C LYS A 77 14.07 -18.93 -4.52
N GLU A 78 13.14 -19.55 -5.22
CA GLU A 78 12.59 -19.01 -6.48
C GLU A 78 11.93 -17.64 -6.27
N MET A 79 11.16 -17.49 -5.18
CA MET A 79 10.57 -16.19 -4.83
C MET A 79 11.64 -15.13 -4.58
N ALA A 80 12.69 -15.46 -3.84
CA ALA A 80 13.76 -14.53 -3.53
C ALA A 80 14.62 -14.17 -4.75
N GLU A 81 14.93 -15.13 -5.62
CA GLU A 81 15.58 -14.86 -6.92
C GLU A 81 14.75 -13.89 -7.75
N THR A 82 13.42 -14.10 -7.80
CA THR A 82 12.50 -13.18 -8.49
C THR A 82 12.52 -11.78 -7.86
N MET A 83 12.54 -11.68 -6.54
CA MET A 83 12.62 -10.40 -5.84
C MET A 83 13.94 -9.67 -6.09
N ILE A 84 15.06 -10.38 -6.06
CA ILE A 84 16.40 -9.82 -6.34
C ILE A 84 16.45 -9.33 -7.79
N ASN A 85 16.06 -10.16 -8.75
CA ASN A 85 16.05 -9.80 -10.16
C ASN A 85 15.13 -8.59 -10.44
N SER A 86 13.95 -8.56 -9.81
CA SER A 86 13.04 -7.41 -9.87
C SER A 86 13.65 -6.14 -9.29
N ALA A 87 14.38 -6.24 -8.16
CA ALA A 87 15.06 -5.11 -7.54
C ALA A 87 16.21 -4.57 -8.43
N ILE A 88 17.03 -5.47 -8.98
CA ILE A 88 18.11 -5.12 -9.91
C ILE A 88 17.56 -4.43 -11.16
N TYR A 89 16.54 -5.03 -11.77
CA TYR A 89 15.89 -4.45 -12.95
C TYR A 89 15.28 -3.08 -12.63
N THR A 90 14.60 -2.96 -11.49
CA THR A 90 14.04 -1.68 -11.04
C THR A 90 15.13 -0.63 -10.86
N ASN A 91 16.27 -1.00 -10.29
CA ASN A 91 17.38 -0.09 -10.05
C ASN A 91 18.04 0.39 -11.35
N ASN A 92 18.26 -0.53 -12.29
CA ASN A 92 19.08 -0.26 -13.46
C ASN A 92 18.28 0.31 -14.63
N GLU A 93 17.06 -0.19 -14.85
CA GLU A 93 16.31 0.09 -16.08
C GLU A 93 15.21 1.14 -15.87
N VAL A 94 14.50 1.07 -14.74
CA VAL A 94 13.26 1.85 -14.55
C VAL A 94 13.22 2.67 -13.26
N PHE A 95 14.35 2.92 -12.61
CA PHE A 95 14.41 3.53 -11.27
C PHE A 95 13.60 4.82 -11.16
N TYR A 96 13.96 5.82 -11.96
CA TYR A 96 13.32 7.13 -11.90
C TYR A 96 11.85 7.07 -12.28
N LEU A 97 11.50 6.26 -13.29
CA LEU A 97 10.11 6.07 -13.72
C LEU A 97 9.30 5.42 -12.59
N ASN A 98 9.78 4.32 -12.01
CA ASN A 98 9.13 3.58 -10.94
C ASN A 98 8.89 4.45 -9.70
N TYR A 99 9.92 5.14 -9.21
CA TYR A 99 9.77 5.96 -8.01
C TYR A 99 9.00 7.26 -8.25
N THR A 100 9.01 7.80 -9.48
CA THR A 100 8.15 8.93 -9.87
C THR A 100 6.68 8.50 -9.94
N LEU A 101 6.38 7.33 -10.50
CA LEU A 101 5.02 6.78 -10.50
C LEU A 101 4.53 6.51 -9.08
N ARG A 102 5.38 5.96 -8.20
CA ARG A 102 5.05 5.80 -6.77
C ARG A 102 4.78 7.14 -6.10
N LEU A 103 5.55 8.19 -6.41
CA LEU A 103 5.30 9.52 -5.86
C LEU A 103 3.94 10.07 -6.34
N ILE A 104 3.62 9.93 -7.63
CA ILE A 104 2.33 10.32 -8.21
C ILE A 104 1.20 9.54 -7.53
N GLU A 105 1.35 8.23 -7.38
CA GLU A 105 0.40 7.36 -6.67
C GLU A 105 0.12 7.89 -5.26
N SER A 106 1.16 8.13 -4.45
CA SER A 106 1.02 8.64 -3.09
C SER A 106 0.33 10.01 -3.05
N LEU A 107 0.56 10.88 -4.04
CA LEU A 107 -0.12 12.18 -4.15
C LEU A 107 -1.61 12.00 -4.48
N ILE A 108 -1.97 11.10 -5.39
CA ILE A 108 -3.37 10.76 -5.68
C ILE A 108 -4.04 10.21 -4.43
N GLY A 109 -3.36 9.31 -3.70
CA GLY A 109 -3.82 8.79 -2.41
C GLY A 109 -4.05 9.90 -1.39
N ALA A 110 -3.10 10.81 -1.23
CA ALA A 110 -3.22 11.94 -0.31
C ALA A 110 -4.42 12.84 -0.66
N ILE A 111 -4.63 13.14 -1.94
CA ILE A 111 -5.79 13.90 -2.42
C ILE A 111 -7.10 13.17 -2.09
N ALA A 112 -7.17 11.86 -2.33
CA ALA A 112 -8.33 11.04 -2.00
C ALA A 112 -8.69 11.14 -0.49
N ILE A 113 -7.69 10.99 0.38
CA ILE A 113 -7.87 11.08 1.82
C ILE A 113 -8.30 12.47 2.27
N VAL A 114 -7.69 13.54 1.75
CA VAL A 114 -8.09 14.92 2.06
C VAL A 114 -9.55 15.17 1.67
N LEU A 115 -9.97 14.72 0.49
CA LEU A 115 -11.36 14.84 0.05
C LEU A 115 -12.32 14.04 0.93
N MET A 116 -11.93 12.87 1.41
CA MET A 116 -12.74 12.06 2.33
C MET A 116 -12.77 12.64 3.76
N PHE A 117 -11.71 13.31 4.23
CA PHE A 117 -11.76 14.10 5.47
C PHE A 117 -12.71 15.29 5.35
N GLN A 118 -12.86 15.86 4.15
CA GLN A 118 -13.85 16.89 3.83
C GLN A 118 -15.26 16.30 3.58
N LEU A 119 -15.44 15.00 3.81
CA LEU A 119 -16.69 14.28 3.57
C LEU A 119 -17.23 14.39 2.13
N LYS A 120 -16.36 14.53 1.13
CA LYS A 120 -16.78 14.60 -0.28
C LYS A 120 -16.80 13.22 -0.92
N ARG A 121 -17.90 12.85 -1.59
CA ARG A 121 -18.04 11.55 -2.30
C ARG A 121 -16.98 11.32 -3.36
N ILE A 122 -16.53 12.38 -4.03
CA ILE A 122 -15.48 12.27 -5.05
C ILE A 122 -14.17 11.69 -4.49
N GLY A 123 -13.86 11.91 -3.21
CA GLY A 123 -12.66 11.34 -2.58
C GLY A 123 -12.65 9.81 -2.58
N PHE A 124 -13.82 9.18 -2.44
CA PHE A 124 -13.95 7.72 -2.51
C PHE A 124 -13.64 7.18 -3.91
N HIS A 125 -14.10 7.85 -4.97
CA HIS A 125 -13.79 7.44 -6.34
C HIS A 125 -12.30 7.61 -6.67
N VAL A 126 -11.68 8.70 -6.19
CA VAL A 126 -10.23 8.89 -6.33
C VAL A 126 -9.48 7.81 -5.55
N TYR A 127 -9.97 7.38 -4.39
CA TYR A 127 -9.38 6.27 -3.62
C TYR A 127 -9.40 4.94 -4.37
N ILE A 128 -10.49 4.63 -5.09
CA ILE A 128 -10.55 3.42 -5.93
C ILE A 128 -9.49 3.47 -7.03
N ILE A 129 -9.37 4.62 -7.72
CA ILE A 129 -8.35 4.82 -8.77
C ILE A 129 -6.95 4.64 -8.17
N TYR A 130 -6.68 5.28 -7.04
CA TYR A 130 -5.43 5.10 -6.28
C TYR A 130 -5.15 3.63 -5.96
N SER A 131 -6.16 2.86 -5.53
CA SER A 131 -5.99 1.46 -5.14
C SER A 131 -5.64 0.52 -6.31
N ILE A 132 -6.01 0.89 -7.53
CA ILE A 132 -5.73 0.10 -8.75
C ILE A 132 -4.43 0.57 -9.42
N PHE A 133 -4.07 1.85 -9.25
CA PHE A 133 -2.88 2.46 -9.82
C PHE A 133 -1.58 1.66 -9.65
N PRO A 134 -1.21 1.13 -8.47
CA PRO A 134 0.06 0.40 -8.32
C PRO A 134 0.12 -0.86 -9.17
N VAL A 135 -1.01 -1.51 -9.42
CA VAL A 135 -1.07 -2.68 -10.33
C VAL A 135 -0.82 -2.23 -11.76
N ILE A 136 -1.47 -1.16 -12.20
CA ILE A 136 -1.25 -0.60 -13.53
C ILE A 136 0.22 -0.18 -13.71
N ALA A 137 0.78 0.54 -12.74
CA ALA A 137 2.17 0.98 -12.77
C ALA A 137 3.14 -0.21 -12.86
N MET A 138 2.90 -1.28 -12.10
CA MET A 138 3.72 -2.50 -12.12
C MET A 138 3.76 -3.15 -13.51
N TYR A 139 2.61 -3.32 -14.18
CA TYR A 139 2.57 -3.90 -15.53
C TYR A 139 3.08 -2.96 -16.62
N LEU A 140 3.21 -1.65 -16.34
CA LEU A 140 3.83 -0.70 -17.27
C LEU A 140 5.35 -0.65 -17.13
N THR A 141 5.89 -0.91 -15.95
CA THR A 141 7.34 -0.77 -15.68
C THR A 141 8.09 -2.08 -15.65
N MET A 142 7.44 -3.20 -15.30
CA MET A 142 8.10 -4.48 -15.06
C MET A 142 7.77 -5.54 -16.13
N PRO A 143 8.77 -6.30 -16.60
CA PRO A 143 8.57 -7.57 -17.30
C PRO A 143 7.73 -8.55 -16.50
N GLN A 144 6.95 -9.39 -17.19
CA GLN A 144 6.02 -10.31 -16.53
C GLN A 144 6.74 -11.33 -15.63
N GLU A 145 7.95 -11.78 -15.98
CA GLU A 145 8.73 -12.69 -15.14
C GLU A 145 9.12 -12.13 -13.77
N PHE A 146 9.13 -10.80 -13.60
CA PHE A 146 9.46 -10.14 -12.33
C PHE A 146 8.23 -9.80 -11.49
N ILE A 147 7.03 -10.09 -12.00
CA ILE A 147 5.76 -9.81 -11.32
C ILE A 147 5.32 -11.04 -10.53
N LEU A 148 5.47 -10.96 -9.22
CA LEU A 148 4.93 -11.97 -8.31
C LEU A 148 3.40 -11.89 -8.28
N THR A 149 2.74 -12.96 -8.73
CA THR A 149 1.25 -13.05 -8.74
C THR A 149 0.67 -12.81 -7.35
N MET A 150 1.31 -13.33 -6.29
CA MET A 150 0.88 -13.12 -4.91
C MET A 150 0.88 -11.63 -4.50
N SER A 151 1.83 -10.83 -5.00
CA SER A 151 1.88 -9.39 -4.74
C SER A 151 0.69 -8.67 -5.38
N VAL A 152 0.37 -8.99 -6.64
CA VAL A 152 -0.78 -8.40 -7.36
C VAL A 152 -2.08 -8.75 -6.65
N VAL A 153 -2.29 -10.03 -6.30
CA VAL A 153 -3.48 -10.48 -5.58
C VAL A 153 -3.59 -9.77 -4.22
N SER A 154 -2.51 -9.67 -3.47
CA SER A 154 -2.50 -9.00 -2.17
C SER A 154 -2.87 -7.52 -2.27
N LEU A 155 -2.31 -6.79 -3.25
CA LEU A 155 -2.64 -5.38 -3.48
C LEU A 155 -4.12 -5.19 -3.81
N LEU A 156 -4.66 -6.01 -4.73
CA LEU A 156 -6.07 -5.93 -5.12
C LEU A 156 -7.00 -6.30 -3.96
N LEU A 157 -6.66 -7.32 -3.18
CA LEU A 157 -7.45 -7.73 -2.02
C LEU A 157 -7.49 -6.64 -0.95
N ILE A 158 -6.34 -6.05 -0.60
CA ILE A 158 -6.28 -4.96 0.38
C ILE A 158 -7.03 -3.73 -0.13
N GLY A 159 -6.81 -3.34 -1.39
CA GLY A 159 -7.51 -2.23 -2.03
C GLY A 159 -9.03 -2.43 -2.06
N ALA A 160 -9.48 -3.64 -2.41
CA ALA A 160 -10.90 -4.01 -2.40
C ALA A 160 -11.47 -4.00 -0.98
N LEU A 161 -10.76 -4.55 0.00
CA LEU A 161 -11.18 -4.55 1.40
C LEU A 161 -11.40 -3.13 1.92
N PHE A 162 -10.42 -2.23 1.74
CA PHE A 162 -10.56 -0.85 2.19
C PHE A 162 -11.63 -0.10 1.40
N SER A 163 -11.76 -0.34 0.09
CA SER A 163 -12.82 0.24 -0.73
C SER A 163 -14.21 -0.18 -0.23
N LEU A 164 -14.39 -1.44 0.16
CA LEU A 164 -15.65 -1.91 0.76
C LEU A 164 -15.91 -1.27 2.12
N LEU A 165 -14.88 -1.16 2.97
CA LEU A 165 -14.99 -0.52 4.28
C LEU A 165 -15.37 0.97 4.16
N TYR A 166 -14.71 1.73 3.28
CA TYR A 166 -15.09 3.10 2.96
C TYR A 166 -16.48 3.19 2.33
N GLY A 167 -16.83 2.23 1.47
CA GLY A 167 -18.13 2.10 0.82
C GLY A 167 -19.30 2.08 1.81
N ARG A 168 -19.13 1.40 2.95
CA ARG A 168 -20.15 1.38 4.02
C ARG A 168 -20.40 2.74 4.67
N HIS A 169 -19.45 3.66 4.55
CA HIS A 169 -19.54 5.01 5.08
C HIS A 169 -19.94 6.08 4.05
N ILE A 170 -20.15 5.71 2.76
CA ILE A 170 -20.55 6.64 1.68
C ILE A 170 -21.78 7.47 2.03
N LYS A 171 -22.74 6.91 2.77
CA LYS A 171 -23.95 7.64 3.19
C LYS A 171 -23.67 8.91 4.00
N HIS A 172 -22.48 9.02 4.60
CA HIS A 172 -22.04 10.19 5.36
C HIS A 172 -21.18 11.15 4.52
N LEU A 173 -20.83 10.76 3.29
CA LEU A 173 -20.17 11.63 2.33
C LEU A 173 -21.25 12.40 1.55
N ASN A 174 -21.06 13.70 1.38
CA ASN A 174 -21.89 14.59 0.57
C ASN A 174 -21.46 14.59 -0.90
#